data_AF-A0A1J5MVA5-F1
#
_entry.id   AF-A0A1J5MVA5-F1
#
_cell.length_a   1.000
_cell.length_b   1.000
_cell.length_c   1.000
_cell.angle_alpha   90.00
_cell.angle_beta   90.00
_cell.angle_gamma   90.00
#
_symmetry.space_group_name_H-M   'P 1'
#
loop_
_entity.id
_entity.type
_entity.pdbx_description
1 polymer ?
#
loop_
_entity_poly.entity_id
_entity_poly.type
_entity_poly.pdbx_seq_one_letter_code
_entity_poly.pdbx_strand_id
1 'polypeptide(L)'
;MDNRFNGDQISALFAEDATWQVGEDQAAQTGREEIKRLCVNLAKQISWSIHYFFPSEIEIGEDGMTAKASFYILDFQTLKNEAGEDEAYKFTGTFNDTFSKIDGAWYFQNIKGTIDVVTPWTESWVDKPFIPDFFAKDK
;
A
#
# COMPACT_ATOMS: atom_id res chain seq x y z
N MET A 1 12.08 -1.59 1.82
CA MET A 1 10.81 -1.72 1.08
C MET A 1 10.39 -0.34 0.63
N ASP A 2 9.77 -0.30 -0.54
CA ASP A 2 9.41 0.81 -1.43
C ASP A 2 10.48 1.41 -2.36
N ASN A 3 11.76 1.56 -1.99
CA ASN A 3 12.79 2.23 -2.82
C ASN A 3 12.24 3.50 -3.51
N ARG A 4 11.49 4.33 -2.75
CA ARG A 4 10.76 5.51 -3.26
C ARG A 4 9.76 5.18 -4.37
N PHE A 5 8.95 4.16 -4.17
CA PHE A 5 7.95 3.68 -5.12
C PHE A 5 8.52 3.34 -6.51
N ASN A 6 9.71 2.72 -6.58
CA ASN A 6 10.27 2.29 -7.85
C ASN A 6 9.34 1.26 -8.52
N GLY A 7 8.60 1.70 -9.53
CA GLY A 7 7.52 0.91 -10.12
C GLY A 7 7.99 -0.39 -10.77
N ASP A 8 9.19 -0.43 -11.35
CA ASP A 8 9.76 -1.67 -11.92
C ASP A 8 10.06 -2.69 -10.83
N GLN A 9 10.72 -2.26 -9.75
CA GLN A 9 11.09 -3.15 -8.67
C GLN A 9 9.88 -3.63 -7.86
N ILE A 10 8.91 -2.74 -7.59
CA ILE A 10 7.72 -3.10 -6.83
C ILE A 10 6.83 -4.03 -7.64
N SER A 11 6.52 -3.70 -8.90
CA SER A 11 5.65 -4.55 -9.73
C SER A 11 6.23 -5.95 -9.96
N ALA A 12 7.56 -6.09 -9.95
CA ALA A 12 8.22 -7.40 -10.05
C ALA A 12 7.97 -8.32 -8.84
N LEU A 13 7.50 -7.80 -7.70
CA LEU A 13 7.13 -8.60 -6.52
C LEU A 13 5.73 -9.25 -6.63
N PHE A 14 4.98 -8.92 -7.67
CA PHE A 14 3.61 -9.41 -7.90
C PHE A 14 3.60 -10.56 -8.91
N ALA A 15 2.61 -11.46 -8.80
CA ALA A 15 2.27 -12.37 -9.87
C ALA A 15 1.78 -11.60 -11.11
N GLU A 16 1.81 -12.23 -12.28
CA GLU A 16 1.51 -11.54 -13.56
C GLU A 16 0.10 -10.95 -13.61
N ASP A 17 -0.86 -11.67 -13.02
CA ASP A 17 -2.29 -11.33 -12.94
C ASP A 17 -2.72 -10.82 -11.55
N ALA A 18 -1.77 -10.46 -10.69
CA ALA A 18 -2.05 -10.06 -9.32
C ALA A 18 -2.86 -8.75 -9.24
N THR A 19 -3.50 -8.53 -8.09
CA THR A 19 -4.26 -7.30 -7.83
C THR A 19 -3.71 -6.52 -6.65
N TRP A 20 -3.86 -5.19 -6.70
CA TRP A 20 -3.60 -4.29 -5.57
C TRP A 20 -4.81 -3.36 -5.37
N GLN A 21 -5.41 -3.40 -4.18
CA GLN A 21 -6.45 -2.48 -3.75
C GLN A 21 -6.16 -1.96 -2.34
N VAL A 22 -6.25 -0.64 -2.12
CA VAL A 22 -6.18 -0.01 -0.79
C VAL A 22 -7.34 0.96 -0.65
N GLY A 23 -8.16 0.77 0.38
CA GLY A 23 -9.42 1.50 0.57
C GLY A 23 -10.61 0.84 -0.14
N GLU A 24 -11.78 0.85 0.51
CA GLU A 24 -12.96 0.11 0.04
C GLU A 24 -13.55 0.68 -1.26
N ASP A 25 -13.45 2.00 -1.48
CA ASP A 25 -14.02 2.68 -2.65
C ASP A 25 -13.06 2.75 -3.85
N GLN A 26 -11.82 2.27 -3.72
CA GLN A 26 -10.81 2.35 -4.78
C GLN A 26 -10.87 1.14 -5.70
N ALA A 27 -10.76 1.36 -7.01
CA ALA A 27 -10.65 0.28 -7.99
C ALA A 27 -9.32 -0.46 -7.84
N ALA A 28 -9.37 -1.80 -7.87
CA ALA A 28 -8.17 -2.62 -7.87
C ALA A 28 -7.34 -2.40 -9.15
N GLN A 29 -6.03 -2.26 -8.99
CA GLN A 29 -5.08 -2.29 -10.11
C GLN A 29 -4.74 -3.75 -10.41
N THR A 30 -4.84 -4.15 -11.68
CA THR A 30 -4.68 -5.54 -12.12
C THR A 30 -3.46 -5.71 -13.01
N GLY A 31 -2.61 -6.65 -12.62
CA GLY A 31 -1.37 -6.99 -13.31
C GLY A 31 -0.25 -5.98 -13.10
N ARG A 32 0.97 -6.43 -13.43
CA ARG A 32 2.21 -5.70 -13.15
C ARG A 32 2.26 -4.30 -13.77
N GLU A 33 1.68 -4.11 -14.95
CA GLU A 33 1.70 -2.83 -15.65
C GLU A 33 0.84 -1.75 -14.97
N GLU A 34 -0.36 -2.10 -14.49
CA GLU A 34 -1.21 -1.17 -13.74
C GLU A 34 -0.58 -0.83 -12.39
N ILE A 35 -0.05 -1.85 -11.70
CA ILE A 35 0.65 -1.68 -10.41
C ILE A 35 1.89 -0.80 -10.56
N LYS A 36 2.66 -0.97 -11.63
CA LYS A 36 3.80 -0.10 -11.95
C LYS A 36 3.36 1.35 -12.15
N ARG A 37 2.28 1.59 -12.90
CA ARG A 37 1.72 2.94 -13.10
C ARG A 37 1.26 3.56 -11.79
N LEU A 38 0.59 2.80 -10.93
CA LEU A 38 0.21 3.23 -9.58
C LEU A 38 1.44 3.69 -8.80
N CYS A 39 2.51 2.90 -8.74
CA CYS A 39 3.75 3.25 -8.04
C CYS A 39 4.38 4.54 -8.60
N VAL A 40 4.46 4.68 -9.92
CA VAL A 40 5.00 5.89 -10.56
C VAL A 40 4.17 7.14 -10.22
N ASN A 41 2.85 7.00 -10.09
CA ASN A 41 2.00 8.12 -9.69
C ASN A 41 2.15 8.46 -8.20
N LEU A 42 2.23 7.44 -7.33
CA LEU A 42 2.51 7.62 -5.90
C LEU A 42 3.86 8.32 -5.67
N ALA A 43 4.90 7.94 -6.42
CA ALA A 43 6.24 8.55 -6.36
C ALA A 43 6.26 10.06 -6.66
N LYS A 44 5.27 10.58 -7.39
CA LYS A 44 5.15 12.02 -7.68
C LYS A 44 4.57 12.81 -6.50
N GLN A 45 3.76 12.16 -5.67
CA GLN A 45 3.03 12.78 -4.56
C GLN A 45 3.75 12.59 -3.22
N ILE A 46 4.48 11.48 -3.09
CA ILE A 46 5.16 11.08 -1.85
C ILE A 46 6.66 11.35 -2.01
N SER A 47 7.14 12.45 -1.45
CA SER A 47 8.56 12.83 -1.54
C SER A 47 9.44 12.01 -0.59
N TRP A 48 8.85 11.45 0.46
CA TRP A 48 9.49 10.52 1.40
C TRP A 48 8.44 9.63 2.07
N SER A 49 8.80 8.38 2.32
CA SER A 49 7.97 7.40 3.05
C SER A 49 8.82 6.39 3.81
N ILE A 50 8.25 5.83 4.88
CA ILE A 50 8.78 4.64 5.55
C ILE A 50 7.63 3.78 6.05
N HIS A 51 7.58 2.54 5.56
CA HIS A 51 6.51 1.60 5.85
C HIS A 51 6.98 0.53 6.83
N TYR A 52 6.30 0.41 7.98
CA TYR A 52 6.46 -0.69 8.91
C TYR A 52 5.25 -1.63 8.82
N PHE A 53 5.49 -2.82 8.28
CA PHE A 53 4.52 -3.92 8.29
C PHE A 53 4.83 -4.84 9.46
N PHE A 54 3.88 -4.98 10.37
CA PHE A 54 3.95 -5.89 11.50
C PHE A 54 3.08 -7.10 11.19
N PRO A 55 3.68 -8.29 10.93
CA PRO A 55 2.90 -9.49 10.68
C PRO A 55 2.11 -9.85 11.94
N SER A 56 0.80 -10.03 11.79
CA SER A 56 -0.04 -10.56 12.86
C SER A 56 -0.24 -12.07 12.70
N GLU A 57 -0.44 -12.53 11.47
CA GLU A 57 -0.71 -13.93 11.15
C GLU A 57 -0.23 -14.27 9.74
N ILE A 58 0.37 -15.45 9.57
CA ILE A 58 0.77 -16.00 8.26
C ILE A 58 0.38 -17.47 8.23
N GLU A 59 -0.44 -17.84 7.24
CA GLU A 59 -0.89 -19.20 7.00
C GLU A 59 -0.36 -19.67 5.64
N ILE A 60 0.43 -20.74 5.62
CA ILE A 60 0.86 -21.41 4.39
C ILE A 60 -0.15 -22.51 4.07
N GLY A 61 -0.66 -22.52 2.85
CA GLY A 61 -1.58 -23.56 2.37
C GLY A 61 -0.97 -24.95 2.42
N GLU A 62 -1.81 -25.98 2.51
CA GLU A 62 -1.37 -27.38 2.60
C GLU A 62 -0.48 -27.82 1.43
N ASP A 63 -0.68 -27.21 0.26
CA ASP A 63 0.11 -27.44 -0.95
C ASP A 63 1.52 -26.83 -0.89
N GLY A 64 1.78 -25.94 0.07
CA GLY A 64 3.02 -25.17 0.18
C GLY A 64 3.24 -24.17 -0.97
N MET A 65 2.20 -23.92 -1.78
CA MET A 65 2.23 -23.07 -2.98
C MET A 65 1.42 -21.79 -2.81
N THR A 66 0.52 -21.75 -1.83
CA THR A 66 -0.27 -20.55 -1.50
C THR A 66 -0.02 -20.10 -0.07
N ALA A 67 -0.19 -18.81 0.20
CA ALA A 67 -0.21 -18.31 1.57
C ALA A 67 -1.18 -17.14 1.72
N LYS A 68 -1.63 -16.91 2.94
CA LYS A 68 -2.36 -15.72 3.37
C LYS A 68 -1.58 -15.07 4.50
N ALA A 69 -1.58 -13.75 4.53
CA ALA A 69 -1.01 -13.02 5.64
C ALA A 69 -1.82 -11.79 5.98
N SER A 70 -1.93 -11.52 7.27
CA SER A 70 -2.49 -10.29 7.80
C SER A 70 -1.39 -9.47 8.43
N PHE A 71 -1.41 -8.17 8.16
CA PHE A 71 -0.43 -7.21 8.67
C PHE A 71 -1.14 -6.00 9.26
N TYR A 72 -0.56 -5.45 10.32
CA TYR A 72 -0.79 -4.06 10.69
C TYR A 72 0.26 -3.19 10.03
N ILE A 73 -0.14 -2.02 9.53
CA ILE A 73 0.80 -1.02 9.01
C ILE A 73 0.91 0.16 9.96
N LEU A 74 2.13 0.63 10.18
CA LEU A 74 2.45 1.98 10.62
C LEU A 74 3.36 2.60 9.58
N ASP A 75 2.95 3.72 9.02
CA ASP A 75 3.69 4.40 7.96
C ASP A 75 3.76 5.90 8.22
N PHE A 76 4.90 6.48 7.86
CA PHE A 76 5.14 7.92 7.87
C PHE A 76 5.49 8.38 6.47
N GLN A 77 4.78 9.40 6.00
CA GLN A 77 4.96 9.93 4.65
C GLN A 77 5.08 11.44 4.67
N THR A 78 5.76 11.98 3.66
CA THR A 78 5.72 13.40 3.30
C THR A 78 4.89 13.54 2.03
N LEU A 79 3.79 14.27 2.13
CA LEU A 79 2.83 14.52 1.05
C LEU A 79 2.76 16.02 0.76
N LYS A 80 2.36 16.37 -0.46
CA LYS A 80 2.03 17.76 -0.79
C LYS A 80 0.65 18.12 -0.26
N ASN A 81 0.55 19.20 0.53
CA ASN A 81 -0.72 19.78 0.95
C ASN A 81 -1.41 20.54 -0.21
N GLU A 82 -2.58 21.13 0.03
CA GLU A 82 -3.32 21.89 -1.00
C GLU A 82 -2.55 23.10 -1.55
N ALA A 83 -1.64 23.68 -0.78
CA ALA A 83 -0.76 24.76 -1.20
C ALA A 83 0.49 24.28 -1.98
N GLY A 84 0.66 22.96 -2.12
CA GLY A 84 1.83 22.35 -2.77
C GLY A 84 3.08 22.28 -1.89
N GLU A 85 2.94 22.53 -0.59
CA GLU A 85 4.02 22.46 0.40
C GLU A 85 4.13 21.05 0.97
N ASP A 86 5.33 20.66 1.40
CA ASP A 86 5.52 19.37 2.07
C ASP A 86 4.89 19.39 3.48
N GLU A 87 4.10 18.36 3.78
CA GLU A 87 3.49 18.13 5.08
C GLU A 87 3.69 16.67 5.50
N ALA A 88 3.93 16.43 6.79
CA ALA A 88 4.20 15.11 7.33
C ALA A 88 2.89 14.43 7.77
N TYR A 89 2.73 13.17 7.41
CA TYR A 89 1.55 12.36 7.69
C TYR A 89 1.91 11.04 8.36
N LYS A 90 0.99 10.56 9.21
CA LYS A 90 1.00 9.21 9.78
C LYS A 90 -0.17 8.41 9.22
N PHE A 91 0.12 7.18 8.83
CA PHE A 91 -0.82 6.19 8.34
C PHE A 91 -0.85 4.97 9.27
N THR A 92 -2.04 4.48 9.59
CA THR A 92 -2.21 3.16 10.19
C THR A 92 -3.36 2.42 9.53
N GLY A 93 -3.25 1.10 9.49
CA GLY A 93 -4.24 0.27 8.82
C GLY A 93 -3.96 -1.21 8.96
N THR A 94 -4.71 -1.99 8.19
CA THR A 94 -4.56 -3.44 8.08
C THR A 94 -4.42 -3.85 6.62
N PHE A 95 -3.66 -4.90 6.38
CA PHE A 95 -3.52 -5.54 5.07
C PHE A 95 -3.87 -7.01 5.22
N ASN A 96 -4.61 -7.54 4.25
CA ASN A 96 -4.98 -8.95 4.16
C ASN A 96 -4.59 -9.46 2.78
N ASP A 97 -3.36 -9.96 2.70
CA ASP A 97 -2.71 -10.27 1.44
C ASP A 97 -2.74 -11.77 1.17
N THR A 98 -2.73 -12.13 -0.10
CA THR A 98 -2.51 -13.50 -0.55
C THR A 98 -1.28 -13.60 -1.42
N PHE A 99 -0.65 -14.78 -1.39
CA PHE A 99 0.61 -15.03 -2.06
C PHE A 99 0.57 -16.34 -2.83
N SER A 100 1.28 -16.35 -3.95
CA SER A 100 1.49 -17.52 -4.79
C SER A 100 2.98 -17.79 -4.92
N LYS A 101 3.38 -19.06 -4.77
CA LYS A 101 4.75 -19.50 -5.01
C LYS A 101 4.89 -19.94 -6.47
N ILE A 102 5.69 -19.23 -7.23
CA ILE A 102 5.92 -19.46 -8.67
C ILE A 102 7.42 -19.69 -8.84
N ASP A 103 7.79 -20.82 -9.45
CA ASP A 103 9.19 -21.22 -9.70
C ASP A 103 10.10 -21.11 -8.46
N GLY A 104 9.54 -21.42 -7.28
CA GLY A 104 10.27 -21.43 -6.02
C GLY A 104 10.30 -20.08 -5.27
N ALA A 105 9.81 -18.99 -5.85
CA ALA A 105 9.74 -17.67 -5.23
C ALA A 105 8.30 -17.28 -4.87
N TRP A 106 8.12 -16.55 -3.77
CA TRP A 106 6.81 -16.04 -3.36
C TRP A 106 6.54 -14.68 -4.00
N TYR A 107 5.32 -14.52 -4.50
CA TYR A 107 4.81 -13.29 -5.10
C TYR A 107 3.50 -12.88 -4.44
N PHE A 108 3.24 -11.57 -4.39
CA PHE A 108 1.90 -11.07 -4.06
C PHE A 108 0.92 -11.48 -5.15
N GLN A 109 -0.16 -12.15 -4.77
CA GLN A 109 -1.29 -12.47 -5.66
C GLN A 109 -2.43 -11.46 -5.49
N ASN A 110 -2.69 -11.05 -4.25
CA ASN A 110 -3.63 -9.99 -3.93
C ASN A 110 -3.08 -9.17 -2.76
N ILE A 111 -3.02 -7.86 -2.93
CA ILE A 111 -2.85 -6.92 -1.82
C ILE A 111 -4.19 -6.25 -1.57
N LYS A 112 -4.69 -6.36 -0.33
CA LYS A 112 -5.93 -5.70 0.11
C LYS A 112 -5.71 -4.96 1.41
N GLY A 113 -5.54 -3.65 1.30
CA GLY A 113 -5.36 -2.75 2.43
C GLY A 113 -6.64 -2.02 2.83
N THR A 114 -6.85 -1.89 4.14
CA THR A 114 -7.79 -0.95 4.76
C THR A 114 -6.99 0.05 5.57
N ILE A 115 -7.24 1.34 5.36
CA ILE A 115 -6.56 2.41 6.11
C ILE A 115 -7.51 2.93 7.17
N ASP A 116 -7.10 2.81 8.43
CA ASP A 116 -7.90 3.19 9.60
C ASP A 116 -7.65 4.65 10.00
N VAL A 117 -6.40 5.12 9.90
CA VAL A 117 -6.02 6.49 10.24
C VAL A 117 -5.09 7.04 9.16
N VAL A 118 -5.43 8.24 8.70
CA VAL A 118 -4.51 9.15 8.02
C VAL A 118 -4.64 10.49 8.73
N THR A 119 -3.53 11.01 9.24
CA THR A 119 -3.54 12.27 9.98
C THR A 119 -2.21 13.01 9.83
N PRO A 120 -2.20 14.35 9.76
CA PRO A 120 -0.98 15.12 9.85
C PRO A 120 -0.23 14.77 11.14
N TRP A 121 1.10 14.70 11.09
CA TRP A 121 1.93 14.35 12.24
C TRP A 121 1.77 15.31 13.43
N THR A 122 1.42 16.56 13.16
CA THR A 122 1.19 17.60 14.17
C THR A 122 -0.19 17.53 14.82
N GLU A 123 -1.05 16.60 14.38
CA GLU A 123 -2.44 16.47 14.81
C GLU A 123 -2.67 15.14 15.55
N SER A 124 -3.67 15.12 16.43
CA SER A 124 -4.10 13.89 17.08
C SER A 124 -5.01 13.08 16.16
N TRP A 125 -4.84 11.76 16.16
CA TRP A 125 -5.80 10.87 15.49
C TRP A 125 -7.17 10.86 16.15
N VAL A 126 -7.33 11.41 17.36
CA VAL A 126 -8.64 11.62 17.99
C VAL A 126 -9.34 12.85 17.43
N ASP A 127 -8.59 13.91 17.14
CA ASP A 127 -9.14 15.21 16.72
C ASP A 127 -9.35 15.28 15.21
N LYS A 128 -8.45 14.66 14.44
CA LYS A 128 -8.53 14.56 12.97
C LYS A 128 -8.26 13.12 12.47
N PRO A 129 -9.13 12.15 12.81
CA PRO A 129 -9.12 10.84 12.16
C PRO A 129 -9.70 10.97 10.76
N PHE A 130 -8.90 10.59 9.75
CA PHE A 130 -9.30 10.50 8.35
C PHE A 130 -9.50 11.86 7.64
N ILE A 131 -8.60 12.18 6.70
CA ILE A 131 -8.82 13.20 5.69
C ILE A 131 -9.27 12.48 4.41
N PRO A 132 -10.56 12.50 4.04
CA PRO A 132 -10.98 11.98 2.75
C PRO A 132 -10.42 12.86 1.61
N ASP A 133 -10.13 12.21 0.48
CA ASP A 133 -9.72 12.74 -0.83
C ASP A 133 -8.22 13.01 -1.13
N PHE A 134 -7.34 12.05 -0.78
CA PHE A 134 -6.03 11.95 -1.47
C PHE A 134 -6.13 11.39 -2.90
N PHE A 135 -7.11 10.53 -3.19
CA PHE A 135 -7.23 9.82 -4.47
C PHE A 135 -8.38 10.30 -5.39
N ALA A 136 -9.22 11.26 -4.95
CA ALA A 136 -10.35 11.75 -5.73
C ALA A 136 -10.03 12.94 -6.66
N LYS A 137 -8.76 13.36 -6.76
CA LYS A 137 -8.35 14.41 -7.69
C LYS A 137 -8.22 13.85 -9.10
N ASP A 138 -9.36 13.59 -9.71
CA ASP A 138 -9.65 13.73 -11.16
C ASP A 138 -11.14 13.43 -11.40
N LYS A 139 -11.97 14.47 -11.31
CA LYS A 139 -13.27 14.58 -11.99
C LYS A 139 -13.32 15.88 -12.77
#